data_AF-A0A8S0GZ55-F1
#
_entry.id   AF-A0A8S0GZ55-F1
#
_cell.length_a   1.000
_cell.length_b   1.000
_cell.length_c   1.000
_cell.angle_alpha   90.00
_cell.angle_beta   90.00
_cell.angle_gamma   90.00
#
_symmetry.space_group_name_H-M   'P 1'
#
loop_
_entity.id
_entity.type
_entity.pdbx_description
1 polymer ?
#
loop_
_entity_poly.entity_id
_entity_poly.type
_entity_poly.pdbx_seq_one_letter_code
_entity_poly.pdbx_strand_id
1 'polypeptide(L)'
;MGSVLDGDADIYLGDSLSTGYLSSQLFSDQLVISHSARLPEIRVGFAVARDNTHLQQLLERALGGIKRCQVISALQMWGGTGNCEPNSFRERLDADQRLWLEHAPPVRLVISDDLAPYAFFNSRGLFNGIASDLLDLIRRKSGLRFEVSRVGSLKQVDTRLREGRADLSVLARANPRRASYLYTRPIVTTPYVIVRKTDAPPLAPLNRDSIGSVALASGYLQSEDLRERYPRLWVQQTSTVAEALNRVRQGKADFTLAPANLANYYLSFRLQNSLKIHGMMQGQEARIAFAAPQSQQQLIAIIDQAMAEISPQEYLQVLGRWRASGSTDDSYWKGVTAFTWKILGSLGLMLILAAWWILSQRRRIIRKRLDLLQRQLILDQLRDAKEAAEHASRSKTVFLTTMSHEIRTPLSAIVGMLELVLTRDNDRELNTRSVHIAYESAQNLLALIGHILDISRIESGRLTLRPEAASLKDLIESVANVFDGLARQKHLDIHLQFDAWAAVQVWIDGLKFKQIISNLLSNAIKFTEQGEIHIRCLGQVKDEHFLNFHVEVIDTGRGFRLRRSRRSSSRSSRSTAWSATPTPGRAWACPSVIR
;
A
#
# COMPACT_ATOMS: atom_id res chain seq x y z
N MET A 1 -30.78 7.40 36.27
CA MET A 1 -30.64 8.37 35.17
C MET A 1 -29.50 7.99 34.23
N GLY A 2 -28.25 7.84 34.72
CA GLY A 2 -27.11 7.42 33.89
C GLY A 2 -27.38 6.17 33.04
N SER A 3 -27.84 5.07 33.65
CA SER A 3 -28.20 3.84 32.93
C SER A 3 -29.28 4.02 31.86
N VAL A 4 -30.18 5.01 31.98
CA VAL A 4 -31.17 5.31 30.92
C VAL A 4 -30.54 6.06 29.76
N LEU A 5 -29.55 6.90 30.04
CA LEU A 5 -28.78 7.61 29.01
C LEU A 5 -27.89 6.66 28.21
N ASP A 6 -27.29 5.69 28.90
CA ASP A 6 -26.40 4.70 28.31
C ASP A 6 -27.17 3.58 27.58
N GLY A 7 -28.50 3.53 27.76
CA GLY A 7 -29.38 2.54 27.11
C GLY A 7 -29.49 1.20 27.85
N ASP A 8 -28.91 1.08 29.04
CA ASP A 8 -29.00 -0.11 29.90
C ASP A 8 -30.36 -0.25 30.59
N ALA A 9 -31.15 0.82 30.65
CA ALA A 9 -32.48 0.83 31.23
C ALA A 9 -33.46 1.68 30.42
N ASP A 10 -34.69 1.20 30.23
CA ASP A 10 -35.71 1.92 29.44
C ASP A 10 -36.35 3.08 30.22
N ILE A 11 -36.45 2.97 31.55
CA ILE A 11 -37.20 3.90 32.40
C ILE A 11 -36.41 4.21 33.67
N TYR A 12 -36.39 5.49 34.05
CA TYR A 12 -35.94 5.94 35.36
C TYR A 12 -37.15 6.35 36.21
N LEU A 13 -37.21 5.82 37.44
CA LEU A 13 -38.19 6.21 38.45
C LEU A 13 -37.45 6.91 39.59
N GLY A 14 -37.88 8.12 39.93
CA GLY A 14 -37.29 8.93 41.00
C GLY A 14 -38.29 9.93 41.57
N ASP A 15 -37.95 10.55 42.69
CA ASP A 15 -38.79 11.61 43.27
C ASP A 15 -38.76 12.88 42.40
N SER A 16 -39.84 13.66 42.41
CA SER A 16 -39.99 14.80 41.50
C SER A 16 -38.96 15.91 41.72
N LEU A 17 -38.47 16.09 42.95
CA LEU A 17 -37.52 17.15 43.31
C LEU A 17 -36.12 16.83 42.82
N SER A 18 -35.56 15.68 43.21
CA SER A 18 -34.23 15.26 42.78
C SER A 18 -34.18 15.01 41.28
N THR A 19 -35.23 14.40 40.71
CA THR A 19 -35.35 14.19 39.26
C THR A 19 -35.39 15.53 38.54
N GLY A 20 -36.18 16.49 39.02
CA GLY A 20 -36.27 17.84 38.45
C GLY A 20 -34.93 18.57 38.50
N TYR A 21 -34.25 18.54 39.65
CA TYR A 21 -32.93 19.14 39.83
C TYR A 21 -31.89 18.52 38.88
N LEU A 22 -31.71 17.20 38.92
CA LEU A 22 -30.73 16.49 38.09
C LEU A 22 -31.04 16.60 36.59
N SER A 23 -32.33 16.53 36.21
CA SER A 23 -32.75 16.76 34.84
C SER A 23 -32.45 18.18 34.39
N SER A 24 -32.67 19.20 35.24
CA SER A 24 -32.43 20.60 34.87
C SER A 24 -30.94 20.95 34.78
N GLN A 25 -30.11 20.34 35.62
CA GLN A 25 -28.71 20.74 35.80
C GLN A 25 -27.69 19.85 35.07
N LEU A 26 -27.99 18.57 34.84
CA LEU A 26 -27.02 17.60 34.30
C LEU A 26 -27.45 16.94 32.99
N PHE A 27 -28.75 16.72 32.77
CA PHE A 27 -29.23 15.83 31.69
C PHE A 27 -30.32 16.44 30.79
N SER A 28 -30.45 17.77 30.82
CA SER A 28 -31.59 18.51 30.27
C SER A 28 -31.82 18.31 28.77
N ASP A 29 -30.78 17.98 28.01
CA ASP A 29 -30.86 17.76 26.56
C ASP A 29 -31.10 16.29 26.18
N GLN A 30 -31.10 15.36 27.14
CA GLN A 30 -31.05 13.92 26.88
C GLN A 30 -32.14 13.10 27.58
N LEU A 31 -32.72 13.62 28.67
CA LEU A 31 -33.83 12.97 29.38
C LEU A 31 -35.07 13.86 29.37
N VAL A 32 -36.22 13.27 29.05
CA VAL A 32 -37.53 13.92 29.12
C VAL A 32 -38.36 13.24 30.19
N ILE A 33 -38.94 14.00 31.13
CA ILE A 33 -39.89 13.47 32.11
C ILE A 33 -41.19 13.18 31.37
N SER A 34 -41.43 11.92 30.99
CA SER A 34 -42.57 11.56 30.13
C SER A 34 -43.90 11.50 30.89
N HIS A 35 -43.93 10.98 32.12
CA HIS A 35 -45.15 10.77 32.91
C HIS A 35 -44.90 10.98 34.42
N SER A 36 -45.89 11.51 35.12
CA SER A 36 -45.97 11.41 36.59
C SER A 36 -46.70 10.12 36.97
N ALA A 37 -45.99 9.19 37.60
CA ALA A 37 -46.63 8.00 38.15
C ALA A 37 -47.42 8.40 39.41
N ARG A 38 -48.68 7.93 39.54
CA ARG A 38 -49.47 8.06 40.78
C ARG A 38 -48.96 7.07 41.81
N LEU A 39 -47.76 7.33 42.34
CA LEU A 39 -47.19 6.57 43.44
C LEU A 39 -47.62 7.21 44.79
N PRO A 40 -47.60 6.43 45.88
CA PRO A 40 -47.81 6.98 47.22
C PRO A 40 -46.83 8.12 47.49
N GLU A 41 -47.32 9.20 48.09
CA GLU A 41 -46.50 10.36 48.42
C GLU A 41 -45.38 9.95 49.40
N ILE A 42 -44.13 10.16 48.98
CA ILE A 42 -42.97 9.91 49.83
C ILE A 42 -42.85 11.09 50.80
N ARG A 43 -43.17 10.84 52.07
CA ARG A 43 -42.99 11.83 53.13
C ARG A 43 -41.55 11.80 53.61
N VAL A 44 -40.83 12.89 53.36
CA VAL A 44 -39.46 13.10 53.86
C VAL A 44 -39.55 13.82 55.20
N GLY A 45 -38.82 13.33 56.20
CA GLY A 45 -38.79 13.90 57.55
C GLY A 45 -37.45 13.65 58.25
N PHE A 46 -37.25 14.29 59.39
CA PHE A 46 -36.07 14.06 60.22
C PHE A 46 -36.24 12.79 61.05
N ALA A 47 -35.23 11.92 61.01
CA ALA A 47 -35.17 10.73 61.86
C ALA A 47 -34.39 11.02 63.14
N VAL A 48 -34.90 10.54 64.27
CA VAL A 48 -34.26 10.63 65.60
C VAL A 48 -34.20 9.25 66.25
N ALA A 49 -33.26 9.07 67.18
CA ALA A 49 -33.13 7.82 67.93
C ALA A 49 -34.41 7.52 68.73
N ARG A 50 -34.80 6.24 68.82
CA ARG A 50 -36.09 5.81 69.40
C ARG A 50 -36.31 6.26 70.84
N ASP A 51 -35.24 6.43 71.60
CA ASP A 51 -35.21 6.85 73.00
C ASP A 51 -35.26 8.38 73.17
N ASN A 52 -35.00 9.15 72.12
CA ASN A 52 -34.96 10.61 72.17
C ASN A 52 -36.29 11.25 71.75
N THR A 53 -37.33 10.96 72.52
CA THR A 53 -38.69 11.50 72.31
C THR A 53 -38.76 13.02 72.50
N HIS A 54 -37.87 13.60 73.31
CA HIS A 54 -37.83 15.04 73.53
C HIS A 54 -37.44 15.81 72.26
N LEU A 55 -36.38 15.36 71.57
CA LEU A 55 -35.96 15.99 70.31
C LEU A 55 -37.02 15.82 69.21
N GLN A 56 -37.69 14.66 69.15
CA GLN A 56 -38.79 14.44 68.22
C GLN A 56 -39.90 15.51 68.39
N GLN A 57 -40.35 15.72 69.63
CA GLN A 57 -41.41 16.68 69.92
C GLN A 57 -41.01 18.13 69.61
N LEU A 58 -39.75 18.50 69.87
CA LEU A 58 -39.23 19.82 69.52
C LEU A 58 -39.21 20.03 68.00
N LEU A 59 -38.75 19.02 67.24
CA LEU A 59 -38.75 19.08 65.77
C LEU A 59 -40.16 19.14 65.20
N GLU A 60 -41.10 18.33 65.71
CA GLU A 60 -42.51 18.36 65.26
C GLU A 60 -43.16 19.71 65.52
N ARG A 61 -42.93 20.33 66.69
CA ARG A 61 -43.42 21.69 66.98
C ARG A 61 -42.81 22.74 66.06
N ALA A 62 -41.50 22.67 65.83
CA ALA A 62 -40.80 23.60 64.94
C ALA A 62 -41.32 23.47 63.50
N LEU A 63 -41.45 22.25 62.99
CA LEU A 63 -41.96 21.96 61.65
C LEU A 63 -43.44 22.33 61.49
N GLY A 64 -44.26 22.09 62.52
CA GLY A 64 -45.67 22.49 62.53
C GLY A 64 -45.87 24.01 62.43
N GLY A 65 -44.87 24.80 62.81
CA GLY A 65 -44.87 26.26 62.64
C GLY A 65 -44.54 26.73 61.22
N ILE A 66 -43.98 25.87 60.36
CA ILE A 66 -43.60 26.22 58.99
C ILE A 66 -44.83 26.07 58.08
N LYS A 67 -45.28 27.18 57.48
CA LYS A 67 -46.40 27.16 56.54
C LYS A 67 -45.98 26.49 55.22
N ARG A 68 -46.93 25.82 54.56
CA ARG A 68 -46.73 25.18 53.25
C ARG A 68 -46.01 26.07 52.23
N CYS A 69 -46.40 27.35 52.14
CA CYS A 69 -45.74 28.31 51.24
C CYS A 69 -44.26 28.52 51.55
N GLN A 70 -43.88 28.56 52.83
CA GLN A 70 -42.48 28.74 53.23
C GLN A 70 -41.64 27.53 52.79
N VAL A 71 -42.20 26.32 52.90
CA VAL A 71 -41.57 25.11 52.37
C VAL A 71 -41.43 25.19 50.85
N ILE A 72 -42.48 25.58 50.13
CA ILE A 72 -42.46 25.69 48.66
C ILE A 72 -41.45 26.75 48.19
N SER A 73 -41.41 27.93 48.81
CA SER A 73 -40.41 28.95 48.50
C SER A 73 -38.99 28.47 48.79
N ALA A 74 -38.78 27.67 49.84
CA ALA A 74 -37.49 27.04 50.11
C ALA A 74 -37.10 26.02 49.02
N LEU A 75 -38.06 25.21 48.55
CA LEU A 75 -37.84 24.23 47.48
C LEU A 75 -37.61 24.88 46.11
N GLN A 76 -38.23 26.03 45.83
CA GLN A 76 -38.04 26.79 44.58
C GLN A 76 -36.58 27.21 44.37
N MET A 77 -35.82 27.47 45.44
CA MET A 77 -34.38 27.75 45.36
C MET A 77 -33.56 26.58 44.79
N TRP A 78 -34.11 25.36 44.86
CA TRP A 78 -33.47 24.12 44.41
C TRP A 78 -34.15 23.54 43.16
N GLY A 79 -34.87 24.36 42.40
CA GLY A 79 -35.58 23.92 41.19
C GLY A 79 -36.86 23.12 41.47
N GLY A 80 -37.33 23.12 42.72
CA GLY A 80 -38.61 22.53 43.09
C GLY A 80 -39.78 23.29 42.48
N THR A 81 -40.66 22.58 41.77
CA THR A 81 -41.91 23.13 41.26
C THR A 81 -43.04 22.84 42.25
N GLY A 82 -43.68 23.89 42.77
CA GLY A 82 -44.82 23.76 43.66
C GLY A 82 -45.61 25.05 43.74
N ASN A 83 -46.94 24.94 43.81
CA ASN A 83 -47.81 26.09 44.05
C ASN A 83 -48.19 26.11 45.53
N CYS A 84 -48.16 27.30 46.13
CA CYS A 84 -48.72 27.58 47.46
C CYS A 84 -50.15 27.03 47.64
N GLU A 85 -50.90 26.96 46.54
CA GLU A 85 -52.25 26.42 46.46
C GLU A 85 -52.30 25.22 45.48
N PRO A 86 -52.56 23.99 45.97
CA PRO A 86 -52.49 22.76 45.18
C PRO A 86 -53.51 22.63 44.03
N ASN A 87 -54.64 23.35 44.05
CA ASN A 87 -55.69 23.28 43.01
C ASN A 87 -55.83 24.54 42.15
N SER A 88 -54.88 25.45 42.26
CA SER A 88 -55.08 26.83 41.83
C SER A 88 -55.23 27.04 40.32
N PHE A 89 -54.65 26.20 39.45
CA PHE A 89 -54.80 26.38 37.99
C PHE A 89 -56.21 26.06 37.51
N ARG A 90 -56.74 24.87 37.82
CA ARG A 90 -58.08 24.45 37.37
C ARG A 90 -59.19 25.30 37.97
N GLU A 91 -59.03 25.77 39.20
CA GLU A 91 -60.01 26.65 39.86
C GLU A 91 -60.03 28.07 39.26
N ARG A 92 -58.92 28.53 38.66
CA ARG A 92 -58.82 29.80 37.94
C ARG A 92 -59.31 29.75 36.50
N LEU A 93 -59.56 28.55 35.96
CA LEU A 93 -60.20 28.40 34.66
C LEU A 93 -61.71 28.66 34.76
N ASP A 94 -62.27 29.31 33.74
CA ASP A 94 -63.71 29.45 33.64
C ASP A 94 -64.40 28.09 33.43
N ALA A 95 -65.73 28.06 33.52
CA ALA A 95 -66.49 26.82 33.43
C ALA A 95 -66.31 26.12 32.06
N ASP A 96 -66.25 26.91 30.98
CA ASP A 96 -66.14 26.40 29.61
C ASP A 96 -64.73 25.84 29.34
N GLN A 97 -63.70 26.51 29.84
CA GLN A 97 -62.30 26.09 29.78
C GLN A 97 -62.09 24.78 30.55
N ARG A 98 -62.67 24.65 31.75
CA ARG A 98 -62.59 23.40 32.53
C ARG A 98 -63.25 22.25 31.80
N LEU A 99 -64.48 22.45 31.31
CA LEU A 99 -65.22 21.43 30.60
C LEU A 99 -64.51 20.99 29.32
N TRP A 100 -63.93 21.96 28.59
CA TRP A 100 -63.11 21.68 27.41
C TRP A 100 -61.86 20.86 27.78
N LEU A 101 -61.16 21.24 28.85
CA LEU A 101 -59.92 20.57 29.28
C LEU A 101 -60.16 19.12 29.74
N GLU A 102 -61.32 18.82 30.34
CA GLU A 102 -61.69 17.45 30.74
C GLU A 102 -61.89 16.51 29.54
N HIS A 103 -62.38 17.03 28.43
CA HIS A 103 -62.66 16.26 27.20
C HIS A 103 -61.61 16.48 26.11
N ALA A 104 -60.55 17.24 26.38
CA ALA A 104 -59.58 17.63 25.38
C ALA A 104 -58.83 16.40 24.82
N PRO A 105 -58.86 16.17 23.49
CA PRO A 105 -57.99 15.19 22.88
C PRO A 105 -56.52 15.62 23.00
N PRO A 106 -55.56 14.72 22.76
CA PRO A 106 -54.17 15.11 22.57
C PRO A 106 -54.06 16.22 21.51
N VAL A 107 -53.45 17.34 21.87
CA VAL A 107 -53.29 18.51 21.01
C VAL A 107 -52.23 18.19 19.96
N ARG A 108 -52.61 18.22 18.67
CA ARG A 108 -51.69 17.95 17.57
C ARG A 108 -50.80 19.18 17.35
N LEU A 109 -49.56 19.08 17.83
CA LEU A 109 -48.54 20.11 17.73
C LEU A 109 -47.69 19.87 16.48
N VAL A 110 -47.60 20.86 15.61
CA VAL A 110 -46.67 20.83 14.46
C VAL A 110 -45.52 21.80 14.72
N ILE A 111 -44.27 21.36 14.47
CA ILE A 111 -43.07 22.17 14.68
C ILE A 111 -42.18 22.14 13.45
N SER A 112 -41.65 23.32 13.10
CA SER A 112 -40.65 23.52 12.05
C SER A 112 -39.24 23.55 12.64
N ASP A 113 -38.29 22.88 12.00
CA ASP A 113 -36.87 22.95 12.36
C ASP A 113 -36.26 24.36 12.22
N ASP A 114 -36.90 25.23 11.43
CA ASP A 114 -36.40 26.57 11.16
C ASP A 114 -36.50 27.53 12.36
N LEU A 115 -37.11 27.12 13.48
CA LEU A 115 -37.35 27.97 14.65
C LEU A 115 -36.30 27.83 15.77
N ALA A 116 -35.16 27.19 15.54
CA ALA A 116 -34.11 27.11 16.54
C ALA A 116 -33.63 28.52 17.00
N PRO A 117 -33.36 28.74 18.30
CA PRO A 117 -33.43 27.81 19.43
C PRO A 117 -34.82 27.77 20.12
N TYR A 118 -35.85 28.40 19.54
CA TYR A 118 -37.19 28.46 20.13
C TYR A 118 -37.91 27.11 20.09
N ALA A 119 -37.91 26.45 18.93
CA ALA A 119 -38.54 25.16 18.72
C ALA A 119 -37.86 24.47 17.53
N PHE A 120 -37.29 23.29 17.74
CA PHE A 120 -36.62 22.53 16.70
C PHE A 120 -36.50 21.06 17.12
N PHE A 121 -36.06 20.20 16.21
CA PHE A 121 -35.70 18.83 16.57
C PHE A 121 -34.17 18.70 16.62
N ASN A 122 -33.66 18.11 17.69
CA ASN A 122 -32.22 17.86 17.84
C ASN A 122 -31.75 16.70 16.93
N SER A 123 -30.46 16.40 16.94
CA SER A 123 -29.85 15.28 16.20
C SER A 123 -30.40 13.88 16.53
N ARG A 124 -31.05 13.70 17.68
CA ARG A 124 -31.74 12.46 18.07
C ARG A 124 -33.20 12.42 17.61
N GLY A 125 -33.69 13.48 16.96
CA GLY A 125 -35.08 13.59 16.50
C GLY A 125 -36.08 13.90 17.62
N LEU A 126 -35.61 14.32 18.80
CA LEU A 126 -36.45 14.76 19.90
C LEU A 126 -36.80 16.24 19.75
N PHE A 127 -38.02 16.60 20.12
CA PHE A 127 -38.47 17.99 20.14
C PHE A 127 -37.77 18.74 21.27
N ASN A 128 -37.03 19.78 20.89
CA ASN A 128 -36.15 20.57 21.75
C ASN A 128 -36.38 22.08 21.52
N GLY A 129 -35.87 22.89 22.45
CA GLY A 129 -35.94 24.35 22.41
C GLY A 129 -36.79 24.93 23.55
N ILE A 130 -36.80 26.26 23.64
CA ILE A 130 -37.52 27.03 24.67
C ILE A 130 -38.99 26.62 24.75
N ALA A 131 -39.65 26.44 23.60
CA ALA A 131 -41.05 26.06 23.53
C ALA A 131 -41.31 24.65 24.05
N SER A 132 -40.37 23.70 23.89
CA SER A 132 -40.50 22.36 24.45
C SER A 132 -40.53 22.41 25.98
N ASP A 133 -39.58 23.13 26.58
CA ASP A 133 -39.49 23.30 28.02
C ASP A 133 -40.72 24.01 28.61
N LEU A 134 -41.23 25.04 27.91
CA LEU A 134 -42.46 25.72 28.30
C LEU A 134 -43.70 24.82 28.18
N LEU A 135 -43.81 24.05 27.10
CA LEU A 135 -44.92 23.10 26.93
C LEU A 135 -44.90 22.00 27.98
N ASP A 136 -43.72 21.60 28.45
CA ASP A 136 -43.57 20.68 29.57
C ASP A 136 -44.08 21.28 30.90
N LEU A 137 -43.79 22.56 31.17
CA LEU A 137 -44.36 23.27 32.32
C LEU A 137 -45.89 23.39 32.19
N ILE A 138 -46.38 23.76 31.01
CA ILE A 138 -47.82 23.87 30.71
C ILE A 138 -48.50 22.51 30.88
N ARG A 139 -47.91 21.43 30.38
CA ARG A 139 -48.40 20.05 30.53
C ARG A 139 -48.51 19.66 32.00
N ARG A 140 -47.49 19.93 32.81
CA ARG A 140 -47.52 19.63 34.26
C ARG A 140 -48.59 20.41 35.02
N LYS A 141 -48.84 21.67 34.65
CA LYS A 141 -49.85 22.54 35.30
C LYS A 141 -51.28 22.26 34.84
N SER A 142 -51.49 22.11 33.53
CA SER A 142 -52.83 21.96 32.93
C SER A 142 -53.29 20.52 32.75
N GLY A 143 -52.36 19.57 32.60
CA GLY A 143 -52.66 18.20 32.18
C GLY A 143 -52.85 18.01 30.67
N LEU A 144 -52.61 19.05 29.85
CA LEU A 144 -52.66 18.93 28.39
C LEU A 144 -51.66 17.90 27.87
N ARG A 145 -52.08 17.13 26.87
CA ARG A 145 -51.23 16.16 26.16
C ARG A 145 -50.94 16.69 24.77
N PHE A 146 -49.69 16.57 24.33
CA PHE A 146 -49.25 17.04 23.02
C PHE A 146 -48.75 15.88 22.17
N GLU A 147 -49.24 15.79 20.94
CA GLU A 147 -48.73 14.88 19.91
C GLU A 147 -47.90 15.69 18.93
N VAL A 148 -46.59 15.49 18.91
CA VAL A 148 -45.66 16.37 18.18
C VAL A 148 -45.32 15.79 16.82
N SER A 149 -45.47 16.60 15.77
CA SER A 149 -45.10 16.25 14.40
C SER A 149 -44.12 17.26 13.80
N ARG A 150 -43.19 16.77 12.99
CA ARG A 150 -42.12 17.57 12.37
C ARG A 150 -42.47 17.98 10.95
N VAL A 151 -42.09 19.21 10.57
CA VAL A 151 -42.12 19.73 9.19
C VAL A 151 -40.85 20.53 8.88
N GLY A 152 -40.58 20.74 7.59
CA GLY A 152 -39.32 21.35 7.14
C GLY A 152 -39.31 22.88 7.09
N SER A 153 -40.47 23.55 7.16
CA SER A 153 -40.54 25.02 7.11
C SER A 153 -41.80 25.58 7.75
N LEU A 154 -41.77 26.87 8.10
CA LEU A 154 -42.95 27.58 8.61
C LEU A 154 -44.10 27.69 7.60
N LYS A 155 -43.80 27.62 6.30
CA LYS A 155 -44.83 27.55 5.26
C LYS A 155 -45.64 26.26 5.36
N GLN A 156 -44.98 25.13 5.64
CA GLN A 156 -45.65 23.85 5.84
C GLN A 156 -46.46 23.84 7.13
N VAL A 157 -45.97 24.51 8.20
CA VAL A 157 -46.74 24.74 9.43
C VAL A 157 -48.05 25.48 9.12
N ASP A 158 -47.96 26.62 8.43
CA ASP A 158 -49.14 27.43 8.05
C ASP A 158 -50.15 26.61 7.24
N THR A 159 -49.67 25.77 6.33
CA THR A 159 -50.53 24.87 5.54
C THR A 159 -51.27 23.87 6.44
N ARG A 160 -50.57 23.19 7.36
CA ARG A 160 -51.19 22.19 8.26
C ARG A 160 -52.19 22.80 9.24
N LEU A 161 -51.93 24.02 9.73
CA LEU A 161 -52.86 24.72 10.61
C LEU A 161 -54.14 25.14 9.87
N ARG A 162 -54.03 25.67 8.64
CA ARG A 162 -55.20 26.05 7.83
C ARG A 162 -56.07 24.87 7.42
N GLU A 163 -55.45 23.73 7.12
CA GLU A 163 -56.15 22.50 6.74
C GLU A 163 -56.76 21.75 7.95
N GLY A 164 -56.60 22.26 9.18
CA GLY A 164 -57.08 21.60 10.39
C GLY A 164 -56.36 20.27 10.72
N ARG A 165 -55.18 20.05 10.11
CA ARG A 165 -54.32 18.87 10.35
C ARG A 165 -53.42 19.04 11.58
N ALA A 166 -53.35 20.23 12.14
CA ALA A 166 -52.69 20.55 13.40
C ALA A 166 -53.53 21.55 14.20
N ASP A 167 -53.43 21.49 15.52
CA ASP A 167 -54.19 22.33 16.45
C ASP A 167 -53.35 23.47 17.01
N LEU A 168 -52.03 23.28 17.09
CA LEU A 168 -51.10 24.21 17.70
C LEU A 168 -49.75 24.21 16.96
N SER A 169 -49.07 25.35 16.95
CA SER A 169 -47.67 25.48 16.55
C SER A 169 -46.99 26.62 17.30
N VAL A 170 -45.68 26.72 17.16
CA VAL A 170 -44.94 27.96 17.41
C VAL A 170 -44.82 28.73 16.10
N LEU A 171 -45.11 30.04 16.11
CA LEU A 171 -44.98 30.91 14.94
C LEU A 171 -44.40 32.26 15.35
N ALA A 172 -43.74 32.93 14.40
CA ALA A 172 -43.45 34.35 14.53
C ALA A 172 -44.73 35.14 14.19
N ARG A 173 -45.30 35.83 15.18
CA ARG A 173 -46.49 36.66 14.99
C ARG A 173 -46.17 37.79 14.01
N ALA A 174 -46.78 37.73 12.84
CA ALA A 174 -46.76 38.80 11.85
C ALA A 174 -47.55 40.04 12.35
N ASN A 175 -47.47 41.14 11.61
CA ASN A 175 -48.15 42.40 11.91
C ASN A 175 -49.62 42.18 12.35
N PRO A 176 -50.07 42.72 13.50
CA PRO A 176 -51.41 42.49 14.07
C PRO A 176 -52.57 42.73 13.11
N ARG A 177 -52.40 43.57 12.09
CA ARG A 177 -53.44 43.93 11.12
C ARG A 177 -53.91 42.77 10.22
N ARG A 178 -53.21 41.62 10.21
CA ARG A 178 -53.51 40.46 9.34
C ARG A 178 -53.41 39.10 10.06
N ALA A 179 -53.70 39.04 11.36
CA ALA A 179 -53.56 37.80 12.13
C ALA A 179 -54.63 36.75 11.74
N SER A 180 -54.25 35.75 10.93
CA SER A 180 -55.10 34.59 10.60
C SER A 180 -55.21 33.55 11.73
N TYR A 181 -54.45 33.73 12.82
CA TYR A 181 -54.35 32.79 13.94
C TYR A 181 -54.58 33.51 15.26
N LEU A 182 -54.98 32.74 16.26
CA LEU A 182 -54.97 33.13 17.66
C LEU A 182 -53.57 32.91 18.19
N TYR A 183 -53.07 33.86 19.00
CA TYR A 183 -51.74 33.79 19.58
C TYR A 183 -51.82 33.96 21.08
N THR A 184 -50.97 33.23 21.81
CA THR A 184 -50.71 33.50 23.22
C THR A 184 -49.89 34.80 23.37
N ARG A 185 -49.61 35.19 24.60
CA ARG A 185 -48.51 36.12 24.89
C ARG A 185 -47.20 35.58 24.27
N PRO A 186 -46.32 36.47 23.77
CA PRO A 186 -45.07 36.05 23.17
C PRO A 186 -44.19 35.27 24.16
N ILE A 187 -43.66 34.15 23.70
CA ILE A 187 -42.57 33.40 24.34
C ILE A 187 -41.29 34.25 24.32
N VAL A 188 -40.99 34.86 23.18
CA VAL A 188 -39.85 35.78 23.08
C VAL A 188 -40.21 36.90 22.14
N THR A 189 -39.86 38.12 22.54
CA THR A 189 -39.80 39.28 21.66
C THR A 189 -38.33 39.60 21.40
N THR A 190 -37.93 39.65 20.13
CA THR A 190 -36.55 39.95 19.73
C THR A 190 -36.56 40.88 18.51
N PRO A 191 -35.59 41.80 18.38
CA PRO A 191 -35.49 42.60 17.17
C PRO A 191 -35.09 41.72 15.97
N TYR A 192 -35.43 42.18 14.77
CA TYR A 192 -34.83 41.67 13.54
C TYR A 192 -33.44 42.28 13.36
N VAL A 193 -32.46 41.45 12.97
CA VAL A 193 -31.08 41.87 12.71
C VAL A 193 -30.70 41.65 11.25
N ILE A 194 -29.78 42.49 10.79
CA ILE A 194 -29.20 42.43 9.46
C ILE A 194 -27.95 41.57 9.54
N VAL A 195 -27.97 40.41 8.87
CA VAL A 195 -26.84 39.50 8.79
C VAL A 195 -26.19 39.62 7.41
N ARG A 196 -24.88 39.86 7.39
CA ARG A 196 -24.07 40.00 6.15
C ARG A 196 -22.78 39.23 6.28
N LYS A 197 -22.00 39.16 5.20
CA LYS A 197 -20.63 38.64 5.27
C LYS A 197 -19.76 39.42 6.25
N THR A 198 -18.82 38.73 6.87
CA THR A 198 -17.91 39.31 7.88
C THR A 198 -17.04 40.42 7.31
N ASP A 199 -16.63 40.30 6.05
CA ASP A 199 -15.81 41.22 5.28
C ASP A 199 -16.61 42.32 4.54
N ALA A 200 -17.94 42.30 4.64
CA ALA A 200 -18.77 43.30 3.98
C ALA A 200 -18.48 44.71 4.54
N PRO A 201 -18.53 45.77 3.70
CA PRO A 201 -18.36 47.14 4.15
C PRO A 201 -19.48 47.54 5.12
N PRO A 202 -19.26 48.49 6.04
CA PRO A 202 -20.29 48.96 6.96
C PRO A 202 -21.60 49.34 6.22
N LEU A 203 -22.74 48.97 6.80
CA LEU A 203 -24.05 49.33 6.27
C LEU A 203 -24.63 50.51 7.05
N ALA A 204 -25.10 51.54 6.34
CA ALA A 204 -25.94 52.56 6.96
C ALA A 204 -27.30 51.96 7.39
N PRO A 205 -28.00 52.54 8.39
CA PRO A 205 -29.32 52.10 8.77
C PRO A 205 -30.28 52.06 7.56
N LEU A 206 -31.05 50.97 7.43
CA LEU A 206 -31.97 50.80 6.30
C LEU A 206 -33.05 51.89 6.30
N ASN A 207 -33.25 52.52 5.15
CA ASN A 207 -34.22 53.57 4.86
C ASN A 207 -34.91 53.32 3.50
N ARG A 208 -35.92 54.12 3.14
CA ARG A 208 -36.69 53.89 1.89
C ARG A 208 -35.84 53.91 0.61
N ASP A 209 -34.71 54.61 0.63
CA ASP A 209 -33.78 54.73 -0.49
C ASP A 209 -32.71 53.64 -0.54
N SER A 210 -32.69 52.73 0.44
CA SER A 210 -31.71 51.64 0.51
C SER A 210 -31.87 50.69 -0.67
N ILE A 211 -30.76 50.46 -1.37
CA ILE A 211 -30.66 49.58 -2.55
C ILE A 211 -29.85 48.34 -2.17
N GLY A 212 -30.27 47.18 -2.66
CA GLY A 212 -29.58 45.91 -2.45
C GLY A 212 -30.51 44.72 -2.54
N SER A 213 -29.94 43.54 -2.42
CA SER A 213 -30.65 42.27 -2.43
C SER A 213 -30.75 41.68 -1.02
N VAL A 214 -31.97 41.31 -0.62
CA VAL A 214 -32.26 40.73 0.69
C VAL A 214 -32.82 39.32 0.53
N ALA A 215 -32.16 38.33 1.12
CA ALA A 215 -32.73 36.98 1.23
C ALA A 215 -33.67 36.94 2.43
N LEU A 216 -34.93 36.56 2.22
CA LEU A 216 -35.97 36.57 3.26
C LEU A 216 -36.58 35.18 3.43
N ALA A 217 -36.61 34.68 4.66
CA ALA A 217 -37.23 33.41 4.98
C ALA A 217 -38.75 33.55 5.13
N SER A 218 -39.49 32.61 4.53
CA SER A 218 -40.95 32.59 4.59
C SER A 218 -41.46 32.28 6.00
N GLY A 219 -42.46 33.04 6.47
CA GLY A 219 -43.11 32.82 7.77
C GLY A 219 -42.63 33.73 8.91
N TYR A 220 -41.62 34.58 8.69
CA TYR A 220 -41.14 35.56 9.69
C TYR A 220 -41.57 36.98 9.34
N LEU A 221 -40.99 37.52 8.26
CA LEU A 221 -41.35 38.80 7.68
C LEU A 221 -42.06 38.54 6.36
N GLN A 222 -43.13 39.28 6.10
CA GLN A 222 -43.82 39.22 4.83
C GLN A 222 -43.07 40.07 3.80
N SER A 223 -42.93 39.54 2.59
CA SER A 223 -42.24 40.27 1.51
C SER A 223 -42.94 41.58 1.16
N GLU A 224 -44.26 41.63 1.28
CA GLU A 224 -45.10 42.79 1.00
C GLU A 224 -44.81 43.92 1.98
N ASP A 225 -44.77 43.62 3.28
CA ASP A 225 -44.46 44.60 4.33
C ASP A 225 -43.05 45.20 4.14
N LEU A 226 -42.10 44.35 3.71
CA LEU A 226 -40.73 44.78 3.45
C LEU A 226 -40.62 45.65 2.19
N ARG A 227 -41.34 45.30 1.11
CA ARG A 227 -41.40 46.10 -0.13
C ARG A 227 -42.09 47.45 0.08
N GLU A 228 -43.11 47.52 0.93
CA GLU A 228 -43.79 48.78 1.26
C GLU A 228 -42.84 49.75 1.98
N ARG A 229 -42.04 49.23 2.92
CA ARG A 229 -41.09 50.02 3.72
C ARG A 229 -39.81 50.33 2.95
N TYR A 230 -39.32 49.41 2.11
CA TYR A 230 -38.06 49.52 1.38
C TYR A 230 -38.24 49.12 -0.09
N PRO A 231 -38.87 49.99 -0.90
CA PRO A 231 -39.31 49.66 -2.27
C PRO A 231 -38.15 49.37 -3.24
N ARG A 232 -36.93 49.83 -2.92
CA ARG A 232 -35.73 49.62 -3.74
C ARG A 232 -34.93 48.37 -3.36
N LEU A 233 -35.36 47.58 -2.38
CA LEU A 233 -34.73 46.31 -2.06
C LEU A 233 -35.28 45.17 -2.93
N TRP A 234 -34.39 44.40 -3.54
CA TRP A 234 -34.75 43.16 -4.19
C TRP A 234 -34.91 42.05 -3.15
N VAL A 235 -36.16 41.71 -2.84
CA VAL A 235 -36.49 40.59 -1.94
C VAL A 235 -36.40 39.25 -2.68
N GLN A 236 -35.47 38.40 -2.26
CA GLN A 236 -35.35 37.00 -2.69
C GLN A 236 -35.98 36.09 -1.62
N GLN A 237 -37.15 35.53 -1.93
CA GLN A 237 -37.85 34.65 -0.99
C GLN A 237 -37.16 33.28 -0.90
N THR A 238 -37.04 32.76 0.32
CA THR A 238 -36.48 31.44 0.64
C THR A 238 -37.42 30.65 1.54
N SER A 239 -37.21 29.34 1.63
CA SER A 239 -38.08 28.46 2.42
C SER A 239 -37.72 28.47 3.91
N THR A 240 -36.45 28.72 4.25
CA THR A 240 -35.92 28.68 5.62
C THR A 240 -34.88 29.78 5.86
N VAL A 241 -34.65 30.14 7.12
CA VAL A 241 -33.59 31.09 7.50
C VAL A 241 -32.20 30.53 7.19
N ALA A 242 -32.00 29.22 7.37
CA ALA A 242 -30.76 28.56 7.01
C ALA A 242 -30.43 28.69 5.50
N GLU A 243 -31.44 28.61 4.64
CA GLU A 243 -31.28 28.87 3.20
C GLU A 243 -30.95 30.34 2.92
N ALA A 244 -31.66 31.28 3.58
CA ALA A 244 -31.40 32.72 3.45
C ALA A 244 -29.97 33.11 3.83
N LEU A 245 -29.49 32.61 4.98
CA LEU A 245 -28.11 32.80 5.45
C LEU A 245 -27.09 32.23 4.45
N ASN A 246 -27.37 31.06 3.87
CA ASN A 246 -26.48 30.47 2.87
C ASN A 246 -26.42 31.29 1.56
N ARG A 247 -27.53 31.90 1.12
CA ARG A 247 -27.51 32.81 -0.03
C ARG A 247 -26.61 34.02 0.21
N VAL A 248 -26.67 34.60 1.41
CA VAL A 248 -25.78 35.70 1.80
C VAL A 248 -24.32 35.25 1.83
N ARG A 249 -24.04 34.09 2.44
CA ARG A 249 -22.69 33.52 2.47
C ARG A 249 -22.12 33.28 1.07
N GLN A 250 -22.96 32.85 0.12
CA GLN A 250 -22.58 32.64 -1.28
C GLN A 250 -22.46 33.95 -2.08
N GLY A 251 -22.85 35.10 -1.53
CA GLY A 251 -22.89 36.37 -2.24
C GLY A 251 -24.05 36.48 -3.25
N LYS A 252 -25.04 35.60 -3.17
CA LYS A 252 -26.27 35.66 -4.00
C LYS A 252 -27.28 36.69 -3.48
N ALA A 253 -27.13 37.11 -2.22
CA ALA A 253 -27.86 38.22 -1.61
C ALA A 253 -26.88 39.04 -0.76
N ASP A 254 -27.12 40.36 -0.65
CA ASP A 254 -26.25 41.27 0.09
C ASP A 254 -26.40 41.12 1.60
N PHE A 255 -27.61 40.79 2.04
CA PHE A 255 -27.94 40.56 3.45
C PHE A 255 -29.20 39.70 3.64
N THR A 256 -29.45 39.28 4.87
CA THR A 256 -30.72 38.68 5.29
C THR A 256 -31.21 39.35 6.57
N LEU A 257 -32.52 39.27 6.78
CA LEU A 257 -33.19 39.74 7.99
C LEU A 257 -33.69 38.54 8.78
N ALA A 258 -33.23 38.40 10.01
CA ALA A 258 -33.60 37.29 10.89
C ALA A 258 -33.81 37.76 12.34
N PRO A 259 -34.65 37.10 13.14
CA PRO A 259 -34.74 37.39 14.57
C PRO A 259 -33.37 37.25 15.26
N ALA A 260 -32.99 38.18 16.15
CA ALA A 260 -31.64 38.25 16.71
C ALA A 260 -31.17 36.95 17.38
N ASN A 261 -31.98 36.31 18.24
CA ASN A 261 -31.55 35.07 18.90
C ASN A 261 -31.40 33.91 17.92
N LEU A 262 -32.23 33.85 16.88
CA LEU A 262 -32.13 32.84 15.82
C LEU A 262 -30.87 33.07 14.99
N ALA A 263 -30.59 34.32 14.61
CA ALA A 263 -29.35 34.68 13.93
C ALA A 263 -28.12 34.30 14.78
N ASN A 264 -28.11 34.66 16.08
CA ASN A 264 -27.04 34.30 17.00
C ASN A 264 -26.84 32.78 17.11
N TYR A 265 -27.93 32.01 17.17
CA TYR A 265 -27.86 30.55 17.20
C TYR A 265 -27.15 29.98 15.95
N TYR A 266 -27.57 30.38 14.75
CA TYR A 266 -26.95 29.89 13.52
C TYR A 266 -25.52 30.41 13.30
N LEU A 267 -25.25 31.66 13.69
CA LEU A 267 -23.93 32.25 13.60
C LEU A 267 -22.96 31.52 14.53
N SER A 268 -23.34 31.34 15.79
CA SER A 268 -22.51 30.67 16.80
C SER A 268 -22.17 29.22 16.46
N PHE A 269 -23.09 28.50 15.82
CA PHE A 269 -22.89 27.09 15.50
C PHE A 269 -22.18 26.84 14.16
N ARG A 270 -22.44 27.63 13.11
CA ARG A 270 -22.04 27.27 11.72
C ARG A 270 -21.33 28.35 10.92
N LEU A 271 -21.47 29.62 11.28
CA LEU A 271 -21.26 30.72 10.32
C LEU A 271 -20.41 31.89 10.84
N GLN A 272 -19.95 31.85 12.10
CA GLN A 272 -19.15 32.88 12.79
C GLN A 272 -18.02 33.48 11.94
N ASN A 273 -17.30 32.66 11.17
CA ASN A 273 -16.17 33.12 10.36
C ASN A 273 -16.57 33.72 9.00
N SER A 274 -17.82 33.55 8.58
CA SER A 274 -18.29 33.93 7.24
C SER A 274 -19.36 35.01 7.25
N LEU A 275 -20.18 35.06 8.29
CA LEU A 275 -21.27 36.00 8.47
C LEU A 275 -21.20 36.64 9.85
N LYS A 276 -21.65 37.89 9.96
CA LYS A 276 -21.81 38.61 11.23
C LYS A 276 -23.09 39.44 11.24
N ILE A 277 -23.57 39.77 12.43
CA ILE A 277 -24.63 40.76 12.61
C ILE A 277 -24.02 42.14 12.41
N HIS A 278 -24.52 42.90 11.44
CA HIS A 278 -24.06 44.27 11.13
C HIS A 278 -24.91 45.35 11.81
N GLY A 279 -26.14 45.04 12.18
CA GLY A 279 -27.05 45.99 12.82
C GLY A 279 -28.43 45.41 13.05
N MET A 280 -29.32 46.23 13.60
CA MET A 280 -30.72 45.88 13.84
C MET A 280 -31.66 46.69 12.96
N MET A 281 -32.78 46.08 12.57
CA MET A 281 -33.84 46.76 11.86
C MET A 281 -34.70 47.55 12.85
N GLN A 282 -34.86 48.84 12.59
CA GLN A 282 -35.62 49.76 13.44
C GLN A 282 -37.13 49.51 13.32
N GLY A 283 -37.84 49.55 14.46
CA GLY A 283 -39.31 49.56 14.51
C GLY A 283 -40.01 48.27 14.08
N GLN A 284 -39.31 47.13 14.06
CA GLN A 284 -39.94 45.82 13.84
C GLN A 284 -39.29 44.73 14.68
N GLU A 285 -40.13 43.99 15.40
CA GLU A 285 -39.73 42.92 16.30
C GLU A 285 -40.37 41.60 15.88
N ALA A 286 -39.62 40.51 16.01
CA ALA A 286 -40.16 39.17 15.93
C ALA A 286 -40.75 38.80 17.29
N ARG A 287 -42.06 38.55 17.32
CA ARG A 287 -42.79 38.07 18.50
C ARG A 287 -43.10 36.60 18.32
N ILE A 288 -42.25 35.74 18.87
CA ILE A 288 -42.43 34.29 18.79
C ILE A 288 -43.45 33.87 19.84
N ALA A 289 -44.52 33.20 19.43
CA ALA A 289 -45.62 32.80 20.31
C ALA A 289 -46.19 31.45 19.90
N PHE A 290 -46.97 30.82 20.80
CA PHE A 290 -47.84 29.72 20.40
C PHE A 290 -48.99 30.28 19.57
N ALA A 291 -49.36 29.55 18.53
CA ALA A 291 -50.36 29.94 17.57
C ALA A 291 -51.30 28.77 17.27
N ALA A 292 -52.59 29.06 17.20
CA ALA A 292 -53.63 28.09 16.87
C ALA A 292 -54.63 28.66 15.85
N PRO A 293 -55.35 27.81 15.11
CA PRO A 293 -56.46 28.23 14.27
C PRO A 293 -57.52 29.01 15.06
N GLN A 294 -58.30 29.86 14.39
CA GLN A 294 -59.36 30.66 15.02
C GLN A 294 -60.44 29.81 15.72
N SER A 295 -60.60 28.54 15.34
CA SER A 295 -61.50 27.59 15.99
C SER A 295 -61.02 27.12 17.37
N GLN A 296 -59.74 27.29 17.70
CA GLN A 296 -59.10 26.78 18.92
C GLN A 296 -58.99 27.86 20.02
N GLN A 297 -60.06 28.62 20.26
CA GLN A 297 -60.08 29.70 21.24
C GLN A 297 -59.77 29.23 22.67
N GLN A 298 -60.43 28.14 23.09
CA GLN A 298 -60.26 27.60 24.44
C GLN A 298 -58.82 27.09 24.67
N LEU A 299 -58.23 26.42 23.68
CA LEU A 299 -56.85 25.96 23.75
C LEU A 299 -55.86 27.12 23.98
N ILE A 300 -55.97 28.20 23.20
CA ILE A 300 -55.08 29.36 23.35
C ILE A 300 -55.30 30.07 24.68
N ALA A 301 -56.54 30.22 25.14
CA ALA A 301 -56.84 30.83 26.43
C ALA A 301 -56.23 30.03 27.60
N ILE A 302 -56.38 28.70 27.58
CA ILE A 302 -55.81 27.80 28.60
C ILE A 302 -54.27 27.86 28.58
N ILE A 303 -53.65 27.84 27.41
CA ILE A 303 -52.18 27.96 27.30
C ILE A 303 -51.72 29.33 27.79
N ASP A 304 -52.39 30.42 27.42
CA ASP A 304 -52.00 31.77 27.86
C ASP A 304 -52.13 31.94 29.38
N GLN A 305 -53.19 31.39 29.98
CA GLN A 305 -53.38 31.35 31.43
C GLN A 305 -52.29 30.51 32.10
N ALA A 306 -51.95 29.34 31.53
CA ALA A 306 -50.88 28.51 32.05
C ALA A 306 -49.51 29.22 31.99
N MET A 307 -49.25 29.97 30.91
CA MET A 307 -48.05 30.80 30.79
C MET A 307 -48.03 31.95 31.81
N ALA A 308 -49.18 32.52 32.16
CA ALA A 308 -49.28 33.57 33.18
C ALA A 308 -48.88 33.08 34.58
N GLU A 309 -49.04 31.79 34.86
CA GLU A 309 -48.68 31.17 36.13
C GLU A 309 -47.22 30.69 36.22
N ILE A 310 -46.45 30.79 35.13
CA ILE A 310 -45.03 30.50 35.17
C ILE A 310 -44.33 31.68 35.84
N SER A 311 -43.61 31.42 36.93
CA SER A 311 -42.92 32.48 37.65
C SER A 311 -41.82 33.11 36.79
N PRO A 312 -41.48 34.40 36.98
CA PRO A 312 -40.38 35.03 36.25
C PRO A 312 -39.05 34.28 36.38
N GLN A 313 -38.79 33.64 37.54
CA GLN A 313 -37.59 32.86 37.78
C GLN A 313 -37.56 31.57 36.94
N GLU A 314 -38.64 30.78 36.94
CA GLU A 314 -38.75 29.58 36.08
C GLU A 314 -38.62 29.96 34.60
N TYR A 315 -39.26 31.06 34.20
CA TYR A 315 -39.19 31.57 32.84
C TYR A 315 -37.77 31.94 32.42
N LEU A 316 -37.04 32.65 33.29
CA LEU A 316 -35.65 33.02 33.05
C LEU A 316 -34.71 31.82 33.08
N GLN A 317 -34.98 30.80 33.89
CA GLN A 317 -34.21 29.55 33.90
C GLN A 317 -34.33 28.82 32.56
N VAL A 318 -35.56 28.70 32.03
CA VAL A 318 -35.80 28.14 30.68
C VAL A 318 -35.04 28.96 29.63
N LEU A 319 -35.18 30.29 29.62
CA LEU A 319 -34.47 31.14 28.64
C LEU A 319 -32.95 31.09 28.79
N GLY A 320 -32.43 31.03 30.02
CA GLY A 320 -31.00 31.03 30.32
C GLY A 320 -30.30 29.77 29.79
N ARG A 321 -30.93 28.60 29.92
CA ARG A 321 -30.45 27.33 29.36
C ARG A 321 -30.14 27.44 27.86
N TRP A 322 -31.07 28.00 27.11
CA TRP A 322 -30.95 28.12 25.65
C TRP A 322 -30.06 29.30 25.20
N ARG A 323 -29.66 30.20 26.09
CA ARG A 323 -28.63 31.23 25.80
C ARG A 323 -27.21 30.72 25.97
N ALA A 324 -26.95 29.80 26.90
CA ALA A 324 -25.62 29.30 27.23
C ALA A 324 -25.23 28.03 26.43
N SER A 325 -26.18 27.18 26.07
CA SER A 325 -25.92 25.87 25.43
C SER A 325 -25.80 25.91 23.90
N GLY A 326 -25.13 26.90 23.33
CA GLY A 326 -24.90 26.99 21.88
C GLY A 326 -24.02 25.89 21.25
N SER A 327 -23.70 24.80 21.98
CA SER A 327 -22.58 23.91 21.68
C SER A 327 -22.86 22.39 21.68
N THR A 328 -24.09 21.90 21.86
CA THR A 328 -24.32 20.45 22.09
C THR A 328 -25.01 19.65 20.97
N ASP A 329 -25.40 20.24 19.82
CA ASP A 329 -26.04 19.43 18.77
C ASP A 329 -25.00 18.70 17.88
N ASP A 330 -24.74 17.44 18.21
CA ASP A 330 -23.82 16.46 17.60
C ASP A 330 -23.92 16.29 16.07
N SER A 331 -24.89 16.91 15.41
CA SER A 331 -25.11 16.78 13.96
C SER A 331 -23.95 17.32 13.10
N TYR A 332 -23.09 18.21 13.61
CA TYR A 332 -21.89 18.66 12.86
C TYR A 332 -20.90 17.50 12.66
N TRP A 333 -20.69 16.68 13.69
CA TRP A 333 -19.70 15.61 13.65
C TRP A 333 -20.11 14.45 12.73
N LYS A 334 -21.41 14.19 12.52
CA LYS A 334 -21.87 13.13 11.61
C LYS A 334 -21.54 13.39 10.12
N GLY A 335 -21.60 14.65 9.68
CA GLY A 335 -21.24 15.02 8.30
C GLY A 335 -19.73 14.97 8.05
N VAL A 336 -18.95 15.44 9.03
CA VAL A 336 -17.48 15.47 8.95
C VAL A 336 -16.90 14.06 9.00
N THR A 337 -17.38 13.20 9.90
CA THR A 337 -16.91 11.81 10.01
C THR A 337 -17.20 10.98 8.75
N ALA A 338 -18.37 11.15 8.12
CA ALA A 338 -18.66 10.46 6.86
C ALA A 338 -17.76 10.93 5.70
N PHE A 339 -17.40 12.23 5.67
CA PHE A 339 -16.50 12.77 4.66
C PHE A 339 -15.05 12.33 4.88
N THR A 340 -14.56 12.28 6.12
CA THR A 340 -13.21 11.81 6.44
C THR A 340 -13.02 10.34 6.11
N TRP A 341 -13.99 9.47 6.40
CA TRP A 341 -13.93 8.06 6.03
C TRP A 341 -13.87 7.84 4.52
N LYS A 342 -14.57 8.65 3.71
CA LYS A 342 -14.48 8.59 2.24
C LYS A 342 -13.10 8.98 1.74
N ILE A 343 -12.50 10.03 2.30
CA ILE A 343 -11.14 10.44 1.96
C ILE A 343 -10.13 9.34 2.34
N LEU A 344 -10.20 8.84 3.57
CA LEU A 344 -9.31 7.75 4.01
C LEU A 344 -9.45 6.50 3.13
N GLY A 345 -10.68 6.13 2.79
CA GLY A 345 -10.96 5.00 1.89
C GLY A 345 -10.36 5.21 0.51
N SER A 346 -10.51 6.41 -0.08
CA SER A 346 -9.92 6.75 -1.37
C SER A 346 -8.39 6.74 -1.35
N LEU A 347 -7.77 7.26 -0.28
CA LEU A 347 -6.33 7.27 -0.10
C LEU A 347 -5.78 5.85 0.09
N GLY A 348 -6.45 5.03 0.91
CA GLY A 348 -6.12 3.62 1.10
C GLY A 348 -6.20 2.83 -0.20
N LEU A 349 -7.26 3.03 -0.99
CA LEU A 349 -7.40 2.40 -2.30
C LEU A 349 -6.28 2.84 -3.27
N MET A 350 -5.96 4.13 -3.30
CA MET A 350 -4.88 4.67 -4.12
C MET A 350 -3.52 4.06 -3.74
N LEU A 351 -3.24 3.89 -2.44
CA LEU A 351 -2.01 3.25 -1.95
C LEU A 351 -1.95 1.76 -2.31
N ILE A 352 -3.06 1.04 -2.23
CA ILE A 352 -3.14 -0.38 -2.63
C ILE A 352 -2.86 -0.53 -4.13
N LEU A 353 -3.46 0.32 -4.97
CA LEU A 353 -3.22 0.32 -6.41
C LEU A 353 -1.77 0.67 -6.75
N ALA A 354 -1.17 1.64 -6.05
CA ALA A 354 0.23 2.00 -6.23
C ALA A 354 1.17 0.85 -5.82
N ALA A 355 0.91 0.20 -4.68
CA ALA A 355 1.70 -0.95 -4.23
C ALA A 355 1.59 -2.13 -5.21
N TRP A 356 0.38 -2.43 -5.68
CA TRP A 356 0.14 -3.44 -6.70
C TRP A 356 0.90 -3.11 -8.00
N TRP A 357 0.85 -1.86 -8.45
CA TRP A 357 1.58 -1.39 -9.63
C TRP A 357 3.09 -1.59 -9.48
N ILE A 358 3.68 -1.17 -8.36
CA ILE A 358 5.12 -1.30 -8.07
C ILE A 358 5.54 -2.79 -8.07
N LEU A 359 4.77 -3.65 -7.39
CA LEU A 359 5.06 -5.08 -7.34
C LEU A 359 4.96 -5.73 -8.72
N SER A 360 3.97 -5.34 -9.53
CA SER A 360 3.81 -5.84 -10.89
C SER A 360 4.98 -5.44 -11.80
N GLN A 361 5.46 -4.19 -11.70
CA GLN A 361 6.59 -3.68 -12.47
C GLN A 361 7.90 -4.37 -12.06
N ARG A 362 8.13 -4.56 -10.76
CA ARG A 362 9.28 -5.34 -10.27
C ARG A 362 9.29 -6.76 -10.84
N ARG A 363 8.14 -7.44 -10.84
CA ARG A 363 8.00 -8.78 -11.44
C ARG A 363 8.25 -8.79 -12.95
N ARG A 364 7.90 -7.72 -13.68
CA ARG A 364 8.19 -7.60 -15.12
C ARG A 364 9.70 -7.42 -15.38
N ILE A 365 10.38 -6.60 -14.58
CA ILE A 365 11.82 -6.34 -14.72
C ILE A 365 12.64 -7.61 -14.43
N ILE A 366 12.33 -8.34 -13.34
CA ILE A 366 13.06 -9.56 -12.97
C ILE A 366 12.95 -10.62 -14.07
N ARG A 367 11.74 -10.83 -14.62
CA ARG A 367 11.54 -11.77 -15.73
C ARG A 367 12.37 -11.43 -16.96
N LYS A 368 12.43 -10.14 -17.34
CA LYS A 368 13.27 -9.70 -18.48
C LYS A 368 14.76 -9.91 -18.21
N ARG A 369 15.24 -9.68 -16.98
CA ARG A 369 16.65 -9.90 -16.63
C ARG A 369 17.02 -11.38 -16.70
N LEU A 370 16.17 -12.27 -16.22
CA LEU A 370 16.39 -13.72 -16.30
C LEU A 370 16.45 -14.20 -17.76
N ASP A 371 15.55 -13.73 -18.63
CA ASP A 371 15.56 -14.05 -20.06
C ASP A 371 16.85 -13.56 -20.76
N LEU A 372 17.30 -12.33 -20.44
CA LEU A 372 18.54 -11.79 -20.98
C LEU A 372 19.78 -12.61 -20.56
N LEU A 373 19.86 -13.00 -19.29
CA LEU A 373 20.95 -13.85 -18.80
C LEU A 373 20.95 -15.23 -19.46
N GLN A 374 19.77 -15.82 -19.64
CA GLN A 374 19.63 -17.12 -20.32
C GLN A 374 20.07 -17.05 -21.78
N ARG A 375 19.71 -15.97 -22.50
CA ARG A 375 20.16 -15.76 -23.89
C ARG A 375 21.66 -15.58 -23.99
N GLN A 376 22.27 -14.82 -23.06
CA GLN A 376 23.72 -14.65 -23.04
C GLN A 376 24.44 -15.99 -22.85
N LEU A 377 24.00 -16.80 -21.88
CA LEU A 377 24.59 -18.12 -21.65
C LEU A 377 24.49 -19.02 -22.89
N ILE A 378 23.34 -19.03 -23.57
CA ILE A 378 23.15 -19.82 -24.79
C ILE A 378 24.06 -19.32 -25.93
N LEU A 379 24.22 -18.01 -26.08
CA LEU A 379 25.10 -17.42 -27.09
C LEU A 379 26.57 -17.77 -26.84
N ASP A 380 27.02 -17.73 -25.58
CA ASP A 380 28.38 -18.10 -25.22
C ASP A 380 28.63 -19.60 -25.49
N GLN A 381 27.69 -20.48 -25.12
CA GLN A 381 27.78 -21.90 -25.43
C GLN A 381 27.85 -22.18 -26.94
N LEU A 382 27.04 -21.46 -27.73
CA LEU A 382 27.06 -21.56 -29.19
C LEU A 382 28.39 -21.09 -29.76
N ARG A 383 28.95 -20.01 -29.20
CA ARG A 383 30.24 -19.46 -29.62
C ARG A 383 31.37 -20.44 -29.33
N ASP A 384 31.43 -20.98 -28.12
CA ASP A 384 32.45 -21.96 -27.72
C ASP A 384 32.37 -23.23 -28.58
N ALA A 385 31.16 -23.74 -28.82
CA ALA A 385 30.95 -24.90 -29.69
C ALA A 385 31.39 -24.63 -31.14
N LYS A 386 31.10 -23.42 -31.66
CA LYS A 386 31.54 -23.00 -32.99
C LYS A 386 33.06 -22.89 -33.07
N GLU A 387 33.70 -22.24 -32.11
CA GLU A 387 35.16 -22.09 -32.07
C GLU A 387 35.86 -23.46 -31.98
N ALA A 388 35.34 -24.39 -31.17
CA ALA A 388 35.84 -25.76 -31.09
C ALA A 388 35.70 -26.51 -32.43
N ALA A 389 34.56 -26.38 -33.11
CA ALA A 389 34.31 -26.99 -34.41
C ALA A 389 35.23 -26.41 -35.50
N GLU A 390 35.41 -25.08 -35.53
CA GLU A 390 36.33 -24.42 -36.45
C GLU A 390 37.78 -24.84 -36.22
N HIS A 391 38.22 -24.92 -34.96
CA HIS A 391 39.56 -25.41 -34.62
C HIS A 391 39.77 -26.84 -35.12
N ALA A 392 38.83 -27.75 -34.88
CA ALA A 392 38.90 -29.12 -35.36
C ALA A 392 38.94 -29.17 -36.90
N SER A 393 38.14 -28.34 -37.58
CA SER A 393 38.13 -28.25 -39.04
C SER A 393 39.47 -27.74 -39.58
N ARG A 394 40.03 -26.68 -38.99
CA ARG A 394 41.32 -26.12 -39.43
C ARG A 394 42.46 -27.12 -39.24
N SER A 395 42.51 -27.81 -38.10
CA SER A 395 43.51 -28.86 -37.86
C SER A 395 43.43 -29.98 -38.91
N LYS A 396 42.22 -30.41 -39.29
CA LYS A 396 42.03 -31.38 -40.40
C LYS A 396 42.56 -30.86 -41.73
N THR A 397 42.26 -29.60 -42.07
CA THR A 397 42.74 -28.99 -43.33
C THR A 397 44.25 -28.88 -43.39
N VAL A 398 44.88 -28.44 -42.29
CA VAL A 398 46.35 -28.35 -42.18
C VAL A 398 46.96 -29.74 -42.33
N PHE A 399 46.45 -30.74 -41.62
CA PHE A 399 46.92 -32.12 -41.71
C PHE A 399 46.87 -32.65 -43.15
N LEU A 400 45.71 -32.53 -43.83
CA LEU A 400 45.56 -33.03 -45.20
C LEU A 400 46.49 -32.32 -46.20
N THR A 401 46.68 -31.02 -46.03
CA THR A 401 47.59 -30.24 -46.89
C THR A 401 49.04 -30.70 -46.70
N THR A 402 49.50 -30.84 -45.45
CA THR A 402 50.85 -31.32 -45.14
C THR A 402 51.07 -32.75 -45.67
N MET A 403 50.14 -33.66 -45.44
CA MET A 403 50.26 -35.05 -45.93
C MET A 403 50.30 -35.13 -47.45
N SER A 404 49.52 -34.30 -48.15
CA SER A 404 49.54 -34.24 -49.61
C SER A 404 50.92 -33.82 -50.14
N HIS A 405 51.61 -32.90 -49.46
CA HIS A 405 52.96 -32.46 -49.82
C HIS A 405 54.03 -33.52 -49.55
N GLU A 406 53.97 -34.16 -48.38
CA GLU A 406 54.91 -35.22 -47.98
C GLU A 406 54.78 -36.47 -48.87
N ILE A 407 53.59 -36.75 -49.42
CA ILE A 407 53.37 -37.85 -50.38
C ILE A 407 53.82 -37.46 -51.79
N ARG A 408 53.53 -36.23 -52.24
CA ARG A 408 53.82 -35.79 -53.62
C ARG A 408 55.32 -35.76 -53.90
N THR A 409 56.13 -35.34 -52.93
CA THR A 409 57.58 -35.16 -53.10
C THR A 409 58.33 -36.45 -53.46
N PRO A 410 58.22 -37.56 -52.70
CA PRO A 410 58.84 -38.83 -53.08
C PRO A 410 58.20 -39.41 -54.34
N LEU A 411 56.89 -39.24 -54.56
CA LEU A 411 56.22 -39.72 -55.77
C LEU A 411 56.79 -39.07 -57.04
N SER A 412 56.95 -37.74 -57.04
CA SER A 412 57.57 -37.02 -58.15
C SER A 412 59.03 -37.44 -58.37
N ALA A 413 59.77 -37.74 -57.30
CA ALA A 413 61.14 -38.24 -57.40
C ALA A 413 61.20 -39.64 -58.04
N ILE A 414 60.29 -40.55 -57.67
CA ILE A 414 60.18 -41.90 -58.29
C ILE A 414 59.89 -41.77 -59.78
N VAL A 415 58.87 -40.99 -60.14
CA VAL A 415 58.48 -40.79 -61.55
C VAL A 415 59.62 -40.19 -62.35
N GLY A 416 60.25 -39.11 -61.86
CA GLY A 416 61.36 -38.46 -62.56
C GLY A 416 62.58 -39.37 -62.73
N MET A 417 62.89 -40.20 -61.73
CA MET A 417 64.00 -41.17 -61.84
C MET A 417 63.68 -42.31 -62.82
N LEU A 418 62.42 -42.78 -62.86
CA LEU A 418 61.98 -43.77 -63.85
C LEU A 418 61.96 -43.19 -65.28
N GLU A 419 61.52 -41.93 -65.45
CA GLU A 419 61.58 -41.23 -66.73
C GLU A 419 63.02 -41.09 -67.25
N LEU A 420 63.98 -40.78 -66.37
CA LEU A 420 65.40 -40.72 -66.73
C LEU A 420 65.95 -42.08 -67.19
N VAL A 421 65.50 -43.19 -66.60
CA VAL A 421 65.88 -44.54 -67.03
C VAL A 421 65.27 -44.89 -68.38
N LEU A 422 64.03 -44.47 -68.63
CA LEU A 422 63.32 -44.72 -69.89
C LEU A 422 63.84 -43.88 -71.05
N THR A 423 64.47 -42.73 -70.78
CA THR A 423 64.95 -41.79 -71.81
C THR A 423 66.46 -41.86 -72.08
N ARG A 424 67.25 -42.50 -71.21
CA ARG A 424 68.70 -42.68 -71.38
C ARG A 424 69.04 -44.00 -72.06
N ASP A 425 69.68 -43.92 -73.23
CA ASP A 425 70.11 -45.10 -73.99
C ASP A 425 71.54 -45.52 -73.63
N ASN A 426 71.71 -46.79 -73.26
CA ASN A 426 72.97 -47.51 -73.04
C ASN A 426 73.97 -47.04 -71.95
N ASP A 427 73.55 -46.26 -70.95
CA ASP A 427 74.38 -45.95 -69.76
C ASP A 427 73.93 -46.76 -68.52
N ARG A 428 74.48 -47.97 -68.41
CA ARG A 428 74.07 -48.98 -67.42
C ARG A 428 74.29 -48.51 -65.98
N GLU A 429 75.32 -47.70 -65.73
CA GLU A 429 75.69 -47.23 -64.39
C GLU A 429 74.72 -46.13 -63.91
N LEU A 430 74.43 -45.15 -64.77
CA LEU A 430 73.46 -44.10 -64.46
C LEU A 430 72.03 -44.64 -64.33
N ASN A 431 71.63 -45.59 -65.17
CA ASN A 431 70.32 -46.22 -65.08
C ASN A 431 70.17 -47.04 -63.80
N THR A 432 71.21 -47.79 -63.40
CA THR A 432 71.21 -48.51 -62.11
C THR A 432 71.07 -47.55 -60.94
N ARG A 433 71.76 -46.40 -60.98
CA ARG A 433 71.67 -45.36 -59.95
C ARG A 433 70.29 -44.71 -59.89
N SER A 434 69.68 -44.38 -61.03
CA SER A 434 68.33 -43.81 -61.09
C SER A 434 67.27 -44.82 -60.59
N VAL A 435 67.37 -46.10 -60.97
CA VAL A 435 66.50 -47.15 -60.42
C VAL A 435 66.68 -47.27 -58.90
N HIS A 436 67.91 -47.17 -58.40
CA HIS A 436 68.18 -47.23 -56.97
C HIS A 436 67.54 -46.04 -56.22
N ILE A 437 67.67 -44.81 -56.72
CA ILE A 437 67.05 -43.62 -56.11
C ILE A 437 65.51 -43.69 -56.19
N ALA A 438 64.95 -44.21 -57.28
CA ALA A 438 63.52 -44.46 -57.39
C ALA A 438 63.05 -45.49 -56.34
N TYR A 439 63.80 -46.58 -56.17
CA TYR A 439 63.51 -47.61 -55.18
C TYR A 439 63.58 -47.06 -53.75
N GLU A 440 64.62 -46.30 -53.40
CA GLU A 440 64.73 -45.63 -52.10
C GLU A 440 63.57 -44.65 -51.86
N SER A 441 63.17 -43.88 -52.88
CA SER A 441 62.04 -42.96 -52.79
C SER A 441 60.70 -43.69 -52.60
N ALA A 442 60.52 -44.86 -53.24
CA ALA A 442 59.35 -45.72 -53.08
C ALA A 442 59.31 -46.34 -51.68
N GLN A 443 60.44 -46.81 -51.14
CA GLN A 443 60.52 -47.30 -49.77
C GLN A 443 60.20 -46.21 -48.74
N ASN A 444 60.73 -45.00 -48.94
CA ASN A 444 60.43 -43.85 -48.08
C ASN A 444 58.94 -43.48 -48.09
N LEU A 445 58.30 -43.50 -49.26
CA LEU A 445 56.85 -43.27 -49.38
C LEU A 445 56.04 -44.37 -48.68
N LEU A 446 56.46 -45.63 -48.81
CA LEU A 446 55.79 -46.76 -48.15
C LEU A 446 55.85 -46.63 -46.62
N ALA A 447 57.01 -46.22 -46.08
CA ALA A 447 57.19 -45.93 -44.66
C ALA A 447 56.32 -44.74 -44.21
N LEU A 448 56.24 -43.67 -45.00
CA LEU A 448 55.38 -42.52 -44.73
C LEU A 448 53.89 -42.92 -44.67
N ILE A 449 53.42 -43.72 -45.62
CA ILE A 449 52.04 -44.23 -45.64
C ILE A 449 51.78 -45.10 -44.39
N GLY A 450 52.73 -45.96 -44.02
CA GLY A 450 52.67 -46.73 -42.79
C GLY A 450 52.49 -45.85 -41.55
N HIS A 451 53.27 -44.77 -41.44
CA HIS A 451 53.16 -43.81 -40.35
C HIS A 451 51.82 -43.05 -40.34
N ILE A 452 51.29 -42.67 -41.50
CA ILE A 452 49.99 -42.00 -41.62
C ILE A 452 48.85 -42.92 -41.15
N LEU A 453 48.90 -44.21 -41.53
CA LEU A 453 47.92 -45.19 -41.09
C LEU A 453 47.99 -45.45 -39.59
N ASP A 454 49.19 -45.52 -39.02
CA ASP A 454 49.38 -45.64 -37.58
C ASP A 454 48.84 -44.40 -36.83
N ILE A 455 49.10 -43.18 -37.31
CA ILE A 455 48.54 -41.93 -36.76
C ILE A 455 47.01 -41.93 -36.83
N SER A 456 46.43 -42.32 -37.97
CA SER A 456 44.97 -42.38 -38.14
C SER A 456 44.32 -43.40 -37.19
N ARG A 457 44.98 -44.53 -36.94
CA ARG A 457 44.52 -45.53 -35.95
C ARG A 457 44.63 -45.02 -34.52
N ILE A 458 45.64 -44.23 -34.19
CA ILE A 458 45.79 -43.58 -32.88
C ILE A 458 44.67 -42.55 -32.67
N GLU A 459 44.44 -41.64 -33.62
CA GLU A 459 43.42 -40.59 -33.50
C GLU A 459 41.99 -41.14 -33.45
N SER A 460 41.73 -42.25 -34.16
CA SER A 460 40.43 -42.92 -34.12
C SER A 460 40.25 -43.86 -32.91
N GLY A 461 41.26 -43.97 -32.03
CA GLY A 461 41.25 -44.87 -30.88
C GLY A 461 41.21 -46.36 -31.24
N ARG A 462 41.53 -46.71 -32.50
CA ARG A 462 41.49 -48.08 -33.03
C ARG A 462 42.83 -48.81 -32.95
N LEU A 463 43.89 -48.16 -32.46
CA LEU A 463 45.16 -48.82 -32.19
C LEU A 463 44.97 -49.80 -31.02
N THR A 464 44.97 -51.10 -31.32
CA THR A 464 44.90 -52.15 -30.30
C THR A 464 46.31 -52.65 -30.00
N LEU A 465 46.77 -52.49 -28.75
CA LEU A 465 48.03 -53.07 -28.28
C LEU A 465 47.83 -54.55 -27.94
N ARG A 466 48.82 -55.39 -28.26
CA ARG A 466 48.83 -56.82 -27.91
C ARG A 466 49.99 -57.09 -26.95
N PRO A 467 49.80 -56.86 -25.64
CA PRO A 467 50.84 -57.10 -24.66
C PRO A 467 51.06 -58.60 -24.51
N GLU A 468 52.33 -59.01 -24.57
CA GLU A 468 52.79 -60.38 -24.36
C GLU A 468 53.96 -60.34 -23.36
N ALA A 469 54.26 -61.46 -22.70
CA ALA A 469 55.41 -61.53 -21.79
C ALA A 469 56.72 -61.47 -22.59
N ALA A 470 57.49 -60.39 -22.41
CA ALA A 470 58.79 -60.20 -23.05
C ALA A 470 59.75 -59.43 -22.14
N SER A 471 61.05 -59.65 -22.29
CA SER A 471 62.11 -58.86 -21.63
C SER A 471 62.53 -57.69 -22.50
N LEU A 472 62.61 -56.48 -21.93
CA LEU A 472 63.08 -55.29 -22.67
C LEU A 472 64.53 -55.46 -23.13
N LYS A 473 65.38 -56.11 -22.33
CA LYS A 473 66.75 -56.43 -22.70
C LYS A 473 66.79 -57.22 -24.02
N ASP A 474 66.05 -58.33 -24.10
CA ASP A 474 66.02 -59.19 -25.30
C ASP A 474 65.46 -58.44 -26.52
N LEU A 475 64.44 -57.60 -26.32
CA LEU A 475 63.87 -56.79 -27.40
C LEU A 475 64.87 -55.74 -27.92
N ILE A 476 65.59 -55.05 -27.03
CA ILE A 476 66.60 -54.04 -27.39
C ILE A 476 67.80 -54.70 -28.05
N GLU A 477 68.33 -55.80 -27.49
CA GLU A 477 69.44 -56.56 -28.08
C GLU A 477 69.07 -57.08 -29.48
N SER A 478 67.84 -57.60 -29.64
CA SER A 478 67.33 -58.05 -30.95
C SER A 478 67.32 -56.93 -31.99
N VAL A 479 66.98 -55.69 -31.61
CA VAL A 479 67.01 -54.54 -32.53
C VAL A 479 68.44 -54.10 -32.77
N ALA A 480 69.24 -53.94 -31.72
CA ALA A 480 70.64 -53.51 -31.82
C ALA A 480 71.46 -54.43 -32.75
N ASN A 481 71.27 -55.75 -32.66
CA ASN A 481 71.95 -56.73 -33.52
C ASN A 481 71.63 -56.54 -35.02
N VAL A 482 70.41 -56.14 -35.36
CA VAL A 482 70.03 -55.85 -36.76
C VAL A 482 70.77 -54.62 -37.28
N PHE A 483 70.99 -53.63 -36.41
CA PHE A 483 71.64 -52.37 -36.76
C PHE A 483 73.17 -52.38 -36.58
N ASP A 484 73.75 -53.39 -35.92
CA ASP A 484 75.21 -53.51 -35.70
C ASP A 484 75.98 -53.50 -37.02
N GLY A 485 75.49 -54.24 -38.03
CA GLY A 485 76.10 -54.27 -39.37
C GLY A 485 76.09 -52.90 -40.05
N LEU A 486 75.00 -52.14 -39.93
CA LEU A 486 74.86 -50.80 -40.51
C LEU A 486 75.73 -49.77 -39.77
N ALA A 487 75.83 -49.89 -38.44
CA ALA A 487 76.68 -49.03 -37.61
C ALA A 487 78.17 -49.25 -37.92
N ARG A 488 78.61 -50.50 -38.05
CA ARG A 488 80.00 -50.84 -38.42
C ARG A 488 80.40 -50.32 -39.80
N GLN A 489 79.49 -50.34 -40.79
CA GLN A 489 79.72 -49.73 -42.11
C GLN A 489 80.00 -48.23 -42.03
N LYS A 490 79.46 -47.54 -41.01
CA LYS A 490 79.70 -46.13 -40.73
C LYS A 490 80.80 -45.88 -39.67
N HIS A 491 81.52 -46.91 -39.24
CA HIS A 491 82.50 -46.83 -38.14
C HIS A 491 81.92 -46.26 -36.84
N LEU A 492 80.69 -46.67 -36.51
CA LEU A 492 80.02 -46.34 -35.25
C LEU A 492 79.94 -47.59 -34.36
N ASP A 493 80.27 -47.42 -33.08
CA ASP A 493 80.12 -48.47 -32.08
C ASP A 493 78.80 -48.32 -31.32
N ILE A 494 78.06 -49.42 -31.18
CA ILE A 494 76.82 -49.48 -30.39
C ILE A 494 77.13 -50.10 -29.02
N HIS A 495 76.94 -49.31 -27.97
CA HIS A 495 77.10 -49.76 -26.58
C HIS A 495 75.75 -49.96 -25.92
N LEU A 496 75.55 -51.15 -25.35
CA LEU A 496 74.33 -51.48 -24.61
C LEU A 496 74.61 -51.50 -23.11
N GLN A 497 73.78 -50.79 -22.35
CA GLN A 497 73.85 -50.74 -20.90
C GLN A 497 72.49 -51.07 -20.28
N PHE A 498 72.47 -52.14 -19.50
CA PHE A 498 71.26 -52.66 -18.85
C PHE A 498 71.48 -52.76 -17.34
N ASP A 499 70.43 -52.52 -16.55
CA ASP A 499 70.37 -52.94 -15.16
C ASP A 499 69.69 -54.31 -15.00
N ALA A 500 69.63 -54.82 -13.77
CA ALA A 500 69.03 -56.13 -13.50
C ALA A 500 67.53 -56.19 -13.85
N TRP A 501 66.82 -55.05 -13.80
CA TRP A 501 65.39 -54.99 -14.08
C TRP A 501 65.08 -55.15 -15.56
N ALA A 502 65.96 -54.68 -16.46
CA ALA A 502 65.78 -54.81 -17.91
C ALA A 502 65.63 -56.28 -18.38
N ALA A 503 66.20 -57.24 -17.64
CA ALA A 503 66.13 -58.67 -17.94
C ALA A 503 64.83 -59.35 -17.43
N VAL A 504 63.99 -58.65 -16.66
CA VAL A 504 62.73 -59.20 -16.14
C VAL A 504 61.68 -59.27 -17.25
N GLN A 505 60.87 -60.33 -17.24
CA GLN A 505 59.74 -60.51 -18.16
C GLN A 505 58.59 -59.57 -17.77
N VAL A 506 58.14 -58.74 -18.71
CA VAL A 506 57.04 -57.80 -18.52
C VAL A 506 56.01 -57.92 -19.62
N TRP A 507 54.76 -57.56 -19.32
CA TRP A 507 53.68 -57.53 -20.31
C TRP A 507 53.82 -56.28 -21.19
N ILE A 508 54.29 -56.47 -22.42
CA ILE A 508 54.54 -55.38 -23.37
C ILE A 508 54.21 -55.82 -24.81
N ASP A 509 53.77 -54.89 -25.65
CA ASP A 509 53.66 -55.15 -27.09
C ASP A 509 55.06 -55.09 -27.70
N GLY A 510 55.70 -56.25 -27.83
CA GLY A 510 57.08 -56.36 -28.29
C GLY A 510 57.29 -55.81 -29.71
N LEU A 511 56.28 -55.92 -30.59
CA LEU A 511 56.38 -55.43 -31.96
C LEU A 511 56.39 -53.90 -31.99
N LYS A 512 55.46 -53.25 -31.27
CA LYS A 512 55.40 -51.79 -31.18
C LYS A 512 56.59 -51.21 -30.42
N PHE A 513 57.06 -51.90 -29.37
CA PHE A 513 58.27 -51.50 -28.67
C PHE A 513 59.51 -51.58 -29.57
N LYS A 514 59.71 -52.68 -30.31
CA LYS A 514 60.78 -52.80 -31.32
C LYS A 514 60.69 -51.71 -32.38
N GLN A 515 59.49 -51.37 -32.85
CA GLN A 515 59.27 -50.26 -33.80
C GLN A 515 59.77 -48.92 -33.24
N ILE A 516 59.47 -48.63 -31.96
CA ILE A 516 59.94 -47.42 -31.29
C ILE A 516 61.48 -47.38 -31.23
N ILE A 517 62.11 -48.46 -30.73
CA ILE A 517 63.57 -48.53 -30.60
C ILE A 517 64.25 -48.49 -31.98
N SER A 518 63.72 -49.20 -32.98
CA SER A 518 64.21 -49.18 -34.35
C SER A 518 64.16 -47.78 -34.96
N ASN A 519 63.09 -47.02 -34.71
CA ASN A 519 62.97 -45.65 -35.19
C ASN A 519 63.98 -44.70 -34.54
N LEU A 520 64.19 -44.82 -33.23
CA LEU A 520 65.20 -44.02 -32.52
C LEU A 520 66.62 -44.39 -32.97
N LEU A 521 66.93 -45.68 -33.03
CA LEU A 521 68.26 -46.18 -33.39
C LEU A 521 68.61 -45.88 -34.86
N SER A 522 67.65 -46.05 -35.77
CA SER A 522 67.83 -45.67 -37.18
C SER A 522 68.11 -44.17 -37.32
N ASN A 523 67.44 -43.31 -36.55
CA ASN A 523 67.74 -41.88 -36.54
C ASN A 523 69.13 -41.60 -35.97
N ALA A 524 69.50 -42.22 -34.84
CA ALA A 524 70.82 -42.07 -34.23
C ALA A 524 71.96 -42.42 -35.22
N ILE A 525 71.85 -43.56 -35.93
CA ILE A 525 72.84 -43.99 -36.95
C ILE A 525 72.82 -43.08 -38.19
N LYS A 526 71.64 -42.58 -38.58
CA LYS A 526 71.49 -41.69 -39.72
C LYS A 526 72.22 -40.36 -39.49
N PHE A 527 72.11 -39.78 -38.30
CA PHE A 527 72.59 -38.43 -37.98
C PHE A 527 73.96 -38.37 -37.25
N THR A 528 74.55 -39.54 -36.95
CA THR A 528 75.93 -39.64 -36.44
C THR A 528 76.87 -40.04 -37.56
N GLU A 529 77.89 -39.23 -37.83
CA GLU A 529 78.88 -39.49 -38.89
C GLU A 529 80.10 -40.26 -38.36
N GLN A 530 80.57 -39.93 -37.15
CA GLN A 530 81.66 -40.60 -36.44
C GLN A 530 81.37 -40.54 -34.93
N GLY A 531 81.74 -41.60 -34.18
CA GLY A 531 81.54 -41.69 -32.73
C GLY A 531 80.74 -42.92 -32.31
N GLU A 532 79.94 -42.80 -31.27
CA GLU A 532 79.32 -43.94 -30.57
C GLU A 532 77.82 -43.71 -30.33
N ILE A 533 77.08 -44.80 -30.22
CA ILE A 533 75.67 -44.79 -29.86
C ILE A 533 75.48 -45.64 -28.61
N HIS A 534 74.92 -45.05 -27.56
CA HIS A 534 74.68 -45.70 -26.28
C HIS A 534 73.18 -45.92 -26.09
N ILE A 535 72.78 -47.18 -25.87
CA ILE A 535 71.41 -47.52 -25.49
C ILE A 535 71.41 -47.92 -24.03
N ARG A 536 70.69 -47.16 -23.19
CA ARG A 536 70.53 -47.44 -21.77
C ARG A 536 69.10 -47.82 -21.47
N CYS A 537 68.91 -48.90 -20.71
CA CYS A 537 67.60 -49.27 -20.18
C CYS A 537 67.73 -49.52 -18.68
N LEU A 538 67.07 -48.66 -17.90
CA LEU A 538 67.07 -48.69 -16.45
C LEU A 538 65.64 -48.89 -15.94
N GLY A 539 65.44 -49.86 -15.04
CA GLY A 539 64.16 -50.13 -14.40
C GLY A 539 64.11 -49.65 -12.96
N GLN A 540 62.92 -49.28 -12.51
CA GLN A 540 62.63 -49.02 -11.11
C GLN A 540 61.25 -49.58 -10.75
N VAL A 541 61.15 -50.26 -9.61
CA VAL A 541 59.85 -50.70 -9.08
C VAL A 541 59.01 -49.48 -8.77
N LYS A 542 57.82 -49.42 -9.38
CA LYS A 542 56.84 -48.37 -9.08
C LYS A 542 55.97 -48.81 -7.91
N ASP A 543 55.34 -49.98 -8.03
CA ASP A 543 54.46 -50.63 -7.06
C ASP A 543 54.54 -52.17 -7.22
N GLU A 544 53.83 -52.95 -6.39
CA GLU A 544 53.89 -54.43 -6.41
C GLU A 544 53.61 -55.10 -7.77
N HIS A 545 52.89 -54.40 -8.67
CA HIS A 545 52.47 -54.95 -9.96
C HIS A 545 53.06 -54.20 -11.17
N PHE A 546 53.83 -53.12 -10.98
CA PHE A 546 54.31 -52.27 -12.06
C PHE A 546 55.79 -51.89 -11.92
N LEU A 547 56.53 -52.00 -13.03
CA LEU A 547 57.88 -51.49 -13.21
C LEU A 547 57.84 -50.25 -14.11
N ASN A 548 58.60 -49.22 -13.77
CA ASN A 548 58.90 -48.11 -14.67
C ASN A 548 60.23 -48.38 -15.35
N PHE A 549 60.27 -48.30 -16.68
CA PHE A 549 61.50 -48.37 -17.44
C PHE A 549 61.82 -47.00 -18.04
N HIS A 550 63.08 -46.62 -17.95
CA HIS A 550 63.64 -45.44 -18.57
C HIS A 550 64.60 -45.91 -19.64
N VAL A 551 64.20 -45.75 -20.90
CA VAL A 551 65.00 -46.15 -22.06
C VAL A 551 65.54 -44.91 -22.75
N GLU A 552 66.85 -44.84 -22.91
CA GLU A 552 67.56 -43.76 -23.57
C GLU A 552 68.35 -44.29 -24.75
N VAL A 553 68.19 -43.66 -25.91
CA VAL A 553 69.12 -43.78 -27.03
C VAL A 553 69.89 -42.47 -27.12
N ILE A 554 71.20 -42.55 -26.96
CA ILE A 554 72.12 -41.42 -26.90
C ILE A 554 73.10 -41.56 -28.04
N ASP A 555 73.14 -40.56 -28.92
CA ASP A 555 74.09 -40.48 -30.01
C ASP A 555 75.09 -39.31 -29.81
N THR A 556 76.30 -39.45 -30.36
CA THR A 556 77.31 -38.38 -30.39
C THR A 556 77.21 -37.49 -31.63
N GLY A 557 76.13 -37.62 -32.41
CA GLY A 557 75.91 -36.92 -33.66
C GLY A 557 75.55 -35.44 -33.50
N ARG A 558 75.17 -34.81 -34.62
CA ARG A 558 74.83 -33.38 -34.66
C ARG A 558 73.46 -33.17 -34.01
N GLY A 559 73.42 -32.88 -32.70
CA GLY A 559 72.17 -32.66 -31.97
C GLY A 559 71.36 -31.44 -32.44
N PHE A 560 70.04 -31.48 -32.29
CA PHE A 560 69.15 -30.34 -32.49
C PHE A 560 69.00 -29.52 -31.19
N ARG A 561 69.17 -28.18 -31.24
CA ARG A 561 69.09 -27.30 -30.06
C ARG A 561 67.64 -27.12 -29.56
N LEU A 562 67.26 -27.81 -28.49
CA LEU A 562 66.01 -27.58 -27.74
C LEU A 562 66.16 -26.42 -26.73
N ARG A 563 65.79 -25.19 -27.12
CA ARG A 563 65.67 -24.09 -26.14
C ARG A 563 64.31 -24.15 -25.44
N ARG A 564 64.26 -24.81 -24.28
CA ARG A 564 63.10 -24.86 -23.37
C ARG A 564 62.83 -23.45 -22.82
N SER A 565 61.79 -22.77 -23.30
CA SER A 565 61.31 -21.54 -22.67
C SER A 565 60.58 -21.89 -21.37
N ARG A 566 61.18 -21.54 -20.22
CA ARG A 566 60.49 -21.48 -18.93
C ARG A 566 59.45 -20.35 -19.00
N ARG A 567 58.17 -20.71 -19.12
CA ARG A 567 57.06 -19.87 -18.67
C ARG A 567 56.16 -20.69 -17.75
N SER A 568 55.84 -20.07 -16.63
CA SER A 568 55.18 -20.61 -15.44
C SER A 568 54.01 -21.53 -15.75
N SER A 569 54.09 -22.76 -15.24
CA SER A 569 52.99 -23.71 -15.19
C SER A 569 52.00 -23.34 -14.09
N SER A 570 50.79 -22.94 -14.48
CA SER A 570 49.59 -23.56 -13.91
C SER A 570 48.75 -24.10 -15.08
N ARG A 571 48.63 -25.43 -15.09
CA ARG A 571 47.82 -26.37 -15.89
C ARG A 571 47.18 -25.96 -17.25
N SER A 572 47.62 -26.74 -18.25
CA SER A 572 46.83 -27.52 -19.22
C SER A 572 46.68 -27.02 -20.68
N SER A 573 47.23 -27.85 -21.57
CA SER A 573 46.86 -28.11 -22.97
C SER A 573 47.10 -27.03 -24.05
N ARG A 574 47.99 -27.36 -25.00
CA ARG A 574 47.87 -27.30 -26.48
C ARG A 574 49.07 -26.68 -27.23
N SER A 575 49.44 -27.40 -28.30
CA SER A 575 50.08 -27.01 -29.58
C SER A 575 51.37 -26.17 -29.59
N THR A 576 52.41 -26.70 -30.23
CA THR A 576 53.68 -26.00 -30.53
C THR A 576 53.92 -25.86 -32.03
N ALA A 577 54.16 -24.63 -32.48
CA ALA A 577 54.69 -24.26 -33.80
C ALA A 577 56.20 -23.92 -33.68
N TRP A 578 56.98 -24.13 -34.75
CA TRP A 578 58.45 -24.10 -34.75
C TRP A 578 59.05 -23.13 -35.79
N SER A 579 60.14 -22.44 -35.44
CA SER A 579 61.03 -21.72 -36.39
C SER A 579 62.46 -21.61 -35.84
N ALA A 580 63.48 -21.57 -36.72
CA ALA A 580 64.90 -21.79 -36.40
C ALA A 580 65.86 -20.75 -37.04
N THR A 581 67.02 -20.47 -36.40
CA THR A 581 68.25 -19.88 -36.99
C THR A 581 69.52 -20.26 -36.19
N PRO A 582 70.75 -20.28 -36.79
CA PRO A 582 71.93 -21.01 -36.29
C PRO A 582 73.09 -20.12 -35.77
N THR A 583 74.03 -20.68 -34.96
CA THR A 583 75.49 -20.32 -34.85
C THR A 583 76.26 -21.20 -33.83
N PRO A 584 77.61 -21.38 -33.98
CA PRO A 584 78.34 -22.64 -33.73
C PRO A 584 79.20 -22.69 -32.44
N GLY A 585 79.60 -23.91 -32.04
CA GLY A 585 80.73 -24.17 -31.13
C GLY A 585 80.35 -24.76 -29.76
N ARG A 586 80.34 -26.11 -29.68
CA ARG A 586 80.55 -27.01 -28.52
C ARG A 586 79.80 -28.34 -28.77
N ALA A 587 80.41 -29.47 -28.42
CA ALA A 587 79.85 -30.81 -28.55
C ALA A 587 78.70 -31.04 -27.54
N TRP A 588 77.55 -31.58 -27.99
CA TRP A 588 76.41 -31.90 -27.12
C TRP A 588 75.63 -33.11 -27.66
N ALA A 589 75.51 -34.15 -26.84
CA ALA A 589 74.69 -35.34 -27.06
C ALA A 589 73.19 -35.06 -26.80
N CYS A 590 72.29 -35.70 -27.55
CA CYS A 590 70.84 -35.58 -27.37
C CYS A 590 70.27 -36.90 -26.83
N PRO A 591 69.84 -36.99 -25.56
CA PRO A 591 69.14 -38.18 -25.08
C PRO A 591 67.68 -38.13 -25.56
N SER A 592 67.28 -39.10 -26.37
CA SER A 592 65.86 -39.37 -26.62
C SER A 592 65.33 -40.23 -25.49
N VAL A 593 64.60 -39.61 -24.56
CA VAL A 593 64.06 -40.24 -23.34
C VAL A 593 62.66 -40.78 -23.63
N ILE A 594 62.48 -42.09 -23.49
CA ILE A 594 61.16 -42.73 -23.36
C ILE A 594 61.00 -43.09 -21.88
N ARG A 595 59.96 -42.52 -21.25
CA ARG A 595 59.53 -42.86 -19.89
C ARG A 595 58.25 -43.66 -19.91
#